data_AF-A0A9D8SMI7-F1
#
_entry.id   AF-A0A9D8SMI7-F1
#
_cell.length_a   1.000
_cell.length_b   1.000
_cell.length_c   1.000
_cell.angle_alpha   90.00
_cell.angle_beta   90.00
_cell.angle_gamma   90.00
#
_symmetry.space_group_name_H-M   'P 1'
#
loop_
_entity.id
_entity.type
_entity.pdbx_description
1 polymer ?
#
loop_
_entity_poly.entity_id
_entity_poly.type
_entity_poly.pdbx_seq_one_letter_code
_entity_poly.pdbx_strand_id
1 'polypeptide(L)'
;MASISIFREHSLFACATTFRIFLDGNKIGNINNNSHFEANISSGNHTLEFKDPMWGVKFAAPLNFDIHEDESINMKLTPPGTGRTLLATSIPFGYAKSFKIEITNRAKN
;
A
#
# COMPACT_ATOMS: atom_id res chain seq x y z
N MET A 1 21.54 4.71 2.68
CA MET A 1 20.67 3.89 1.81
C MET A 1 19.25 4.18 2.26
N ALA A 2 18.39 4.58 1.33
CA ALA A 2 17.04 5.03 1.67
C ALA A 2 16.15 3.84 2.08
N SER A 3 15.17 4.08 2.93
CA SER A 3 14.25 3.02 3.38
C SER A 3 12.79 3.45 3.35
N ILE A 4 11.91 2.49 3.10
CA ILE A 4 10.47 2.67 3.22
C ILE A 4 9.91 1.66 4.23
N SER A 5 8.95 2.12 5.03
CA SER A 5 8.12 1.27 5.88
C SER A 5 6.66 1.51 5.55
N ILE A 6 5.92 0.46 5.25
CA ILE A 6 4.52 0.50 4.86
C ILE A 6 3.71 -0.26 5.90
N PHE A 7 2.78 0.42 6.55
CA PHE A 7 1.79 -0.20 7.42
C PHE A 7 0.45 -0.35 6.71
N ARG A 8 -0.13 -1.55 6.72
CA ARG A 8 -1.49 -1.78 6.24
C ARG A 8 -2.43 -1.88 7.43
N GLU A 9 -3.39 -0.96 7.51
CA GLU A 9 -4.44 -1.03 8.49
C GLU A 9 -5.40 -2.19 8.25
N HIS A 10 -6.00 -2.66 9.34
CA HIS A 10 -7.03 -3.67 9.32
C HIS A 10 -8.24 -3.23 8.48
N SER A 11 -8.61 -4.02 7.47
CA SER A 11 -9.87 -3.86 6.74
C SER A 11 -10.87 -4.92 7.18
N LEU A 12 -12.06 -4.49 7.64
CA LEU A 12 -13.19 -5.36 8.00
C LEU A 12 -13.83 -6.07 6.79
N PHE A 13 -13.55 -5.62 5.56
CA PHE A 13 -14.30 -6.00 4.36
C PHE A 13 -13.43 -6.52 3.20
N ALA A 14 -12.12 -6.70 3.39
CA ALA A 14 -11.23 -7.12 2.32
C ALA A 14 -11.05 -8.64 2.29
N CYS A 15 -11.68 -9.31 1.33
CA CYS A 15 -11.45 -10.71 1.00
C CYS A 15 -9.98 -11.02 0.62
N ALA A 16 -9.18 -9.99 0.32
CA ALA A 16 -7.76 -10.11 0.03
C ALA A 16 -6.94 -9.98 1.33
N THR A 17 -6.53 -11.12 1.88
CA THR A 17 -5.67 -11.20 3.08
C THR A 17 -4.28 -10.59 2.84
N THR A 18 -3.81 -10.58 1.61
CA THR A 18 -2.46 -10.16 1.22
C THR A 18 -2.48 -9.28 -0.03
N PHE A 19 -1.68 -8.21 -0.04
CA PHE A 19 -1.41 -7.40 -1.22
C PHE A 19 0.03 -7.58 -1.68
N ARG A 20 0.26 -7.51 -2.99
CA ARG A 20 1.60 -7.47 -3.58
C ARG A 20 2.03 -6.01 -3.75
N ILE A 21 3.25 -5.71 -3.35
CA ILE A 21 3.83 -4.36 -3.39
C ILE A 21 4.76 -4.28 -4.59
N PHE A 22 4.59 -3.25 -5.41
CA PHE A 22 5.41 -3.00 -6.58
C PHE A 22 6.05 -1.62 -6.48
N LEU A 23 7.35 -1.54 -6.76
CA LEU A 23 8.11 -0.31 -6.89
C LEU A 23 8.66 -0.23 -8.31
N ASP A 24 8.33 0.83 -9.04
CA ASP A 24 8.72 1.04 -10.44
C ASP A 24 8.38 -0.14 -11.35
N GLY A 25 7.23 -0.78 -11.07
CA GLY A 25 6.76 -1.97 -11.79
C GLY A 25 7.37 -3.30 -11.32
N ASN A 26 8.38 -3.30 -10.46
CA ASN A 26 9.00 -4.51 -9.92
C ASN A 26 8.37 -4.92 -8.59
N LYS A 27 8.07 -6.21 -8.43
CA LYS A 27 7.55 -6.72 -7.16
C LYS A 27 8.65 -6.70 -6.10
N ILE A 28 8.44 -5.95 -5.02
CA ILE A 28 9.38 -5.88 -3.89
C ILE A 28 8.91 -6.69 -2.68
N GLY A 29 7.63 -7.05 -2.59
CA GLY A 29 7.14 -7.80 -1.45
C GLY A 29 5.64 -8.05 -1.42
N ASN A 30 5.18 -8.50 -0.26
CA ASN A 30 3.78 -8.71 0.07
C ASN A 30 3.48 -8.04 1.42
N ILE A 31 2.25 -7.56 1.61
CA ILE A 31 1.77 -7.02 2.89
C ILE A 31 0.40 -7.60 3.26
N ASN A 32 0.32 -8.17 4.45
CA ASN A 32 -0.89 -8.78 4.99
C ASN A 32 -1.75 -7.74 5.73
N ASN A 33 -3.01 -8.09 5.98
CA ASN A 33 -3.89 -7.28 6.81
C ASN A 33 -3.27 -7.04 8.20
N ASN A 34 -3.29 -5.79 8.68
CA ASN A 34 -2.71 -5.40 9.97
C ASN A 34 -1.22 -5.79 10.14
N SER A 35 -0.39 -5.50 9.14
CA SER A 35 1.04 -5.84 9.16
C SER A 35 1.91 -4.73 8.56
N HIS A 36 3.22 -4.88 8.75
CA HIS A 36 4.24 -3.97 8.24
C HIS A 36 5.07 -4.64 7.14
N PHE A 37 5.56 -3.82 6.22
CA PHE A 37 6.55 -4.19 5.22
C PHE A 37 7.65 -3.14 5.18
N GLU A 38 8.90 -3.57 5.15
CA GLU A 38 10.07 -2.70 5.09
C GLU A 38 10.97 -3.11 3.94
N ALA A 39 11.52 -2.13 3.24
CA ALA A 39 12.49 -2.34 2.17
C ALA A 39 13.47 -1.19 2.07
N ASN A 40 14.72 -1.53 1.72
CA ASN A 40 15.70 -0.55 1.30
C ASN A 40 15.54 -0.28 -0.19
N ILE A 41 15.60 0.99 -0.58
CA ILE A 41 15.43 1.42 -1.97
C ILE A 41 16.54 2.40 -2.35
N SER A 42 16.76 2.55 -3.65
CA SER A 42 17.66 3.58 -4.17
C SER A 42 17.10 4.98 -3.91
N SER A 43 17.93 5.99 -3.98
CA SER A 43 17.47 7.38 -4.04
C SER A 43 16.86 7.70 -5.40
N GLY A 44 16.00 8.72 -5.42
CA GLY A 44 15.36 9.26 -6.61
C GLY A 44 13.85 9.08 -6.64
N ASN A 45 13.30 9.22 -7.84
CA ASN A 45 11.87 9.20 -8.08
C ASN A 45 11.35 7.77 -8.24
N HIS A 46 10.34 7.44 -7.45
CA HIS A 46 9.74 6.13 -7.43
C HIS A 46 8.22 6.17 -7.57
N THR A 47 7.67 5.10 -8.14
CA THR A 47 6.23 4.85 -8.19
C THR A 47 5.89 3.58 -7.39
N LEU A 48 5.07 3.73 -6.35
CA LEU A 48 4.59 2.62 -5.52
C LEU A 48 3.17 2.20 -5.90
N GLU A 49 2.96 0.91 -6.11
CA GLU A 49 1.66 0.32 -6.44
C GLU A 49 1.34 -0.91 -5.57
N PHE A 50 0.05 -1.13 -5.32
CA PHE A 50 -0.46 -2.32 -4.62
C PHE A 50 -1.40 -3.08 -5.52
N LYS A 51 -1.18 -4.39 -5.67
CA LYS A 51 -1.98 -5.26 -6.55
C LYS A 51 -2.48 -6.52 -5.84
N ASP A 52 -3.64 -6.99 -6.27
CA ASP A 52 -4.22 -8.25 -5.79
C ASP A 52 -3.43 -9.48 -6.25
N PRO A 53 -3.21 -10.47 -5.36
CA PRO A 53 -2.52 -11.68 -5.74
C PRO A 53 -3.31 -12.60 -6.66
N MET A 54 -4.65 -12.57 -6.63
CA MET A 54 -5.52 -13.41 -7.46
C MET A 54 -5.90 -12.72 -8.77
N TRP A 55 -6.13 -11.40 -8.75
CA TRP A 55 -6.77 -10.71 -9.88
C TRP A 55 -5.89 -9.67 -10.57
N GLY A 56 -4.70 -9.34 -10.04
CA GLY A 56 -3.80 -8.33 -10.62
C GLY A 56 -4.35 -6.90 -10.63
N VAL A 57 -5.51 -6.67 -9.99
CA VAL A 57 -6.19 -5.38 -9.93
C VAL A 57 -5.43 -4.45 -8.98
N LYS A 58 -5.23 -3.19 -9.38
CA LYS A 58 -4.63 -2.15 -8.53
C LYS A 58 -5.63 -1.75 -7.43
N PHE A 59 -5.17 -1.71 -6.17
CA PHE A 59 -5.99 -1.41 -4.98
C PHE A 59 -6.03 0.05 -4.54
N ALA A 60 -5.01 0.80 -4.95
CA ALA A 60 -4.83 2.20 -4.66
C ALA A 60 -4.34 2.90 -5.93
N ALA A 61 -4.54 4.21 -6.00
CA ALA A 61 -3.84 5.03 -6.98
C ALA A 61 -2.32 4.87 -6.75
N PRO A 62 -1.51 4.81 -7.83
CA PRO A 62 -0.06 4.82 -7.69
C PRO A 62 0.39 6.03 -6.87
N LEU A 63 1.31 5.82 -5.93
CA LEU A 63 1.94 6.90 -5.19
C LEU A 63 3.29 7.21 -5.82
N ASN A 64 3.42 8.41 -6.37
CA ASN A 64 4.69 8.94 -6.84
C ASN A 64 5.37 9.70 -5.70
N PHE A 65 6.64 9.43 -5.46
CA PHE A 65 7.42 10.12 -4.44
C PHE A 65 8.91 10.14 -4.81
N ASP A 66 9.60 11.17 -4.35
CA ASP A 66 11.06 11.29 -4.39
C ASP A 66 11.63 11.01 -2.99
N ILE A 67 12.78 10.32 -2.92
CA ILE A 67 13.47 9.94 -1.68
C ILE A 67 14.99 10.14 -1.80
N HIS A 68 15.61 10.73 -0.78
CA HIS A 68 17.07 10.87 -0.71
C HIS A 68 17.75 9.67 -0.02
N GLU A 69 19.07 9.51 -0.21
CA GLU A 69 19.82 8.34 0.30
C GLU A 69 19.87 8.21 1.83
N ASP A 70 19.66 9.32 2.52
CA ASP A 70 19.61 9.48 3.97
C ASP A 70 18.17 9.46 4.51
N GLU A 71 17.15 9.26 3.67
CA GLU A 71 15.76 9.35 4.09
C GLU A 71 15.12 8.01 4.42
N SER A 72 14.23 8.05 5.42
CA SER A 72 13.27 7.01 5.72
C SER A 72 11.84 7.55 5.58
N ILE A 73 11.01 6.85 4.79
CA ILE A 73 9.60 7.22 4.60
C ILE A 73 8.69 6.18 5.22
N ASN A 74 7.84 6.63 6.15
CA ASN A 74 6.75 5.84 6.68
C ASN A 74 5.48 6.12 5.89
N MET A 75 4.81 5.05 5.47
CA MET A 75 3.60 5.08 4.69
C MET A 75 2.50 4.26 5.35
N LYS A 76 1.26 4.69 5.13
CA LYS A 76 0.08 4.02 5.66
C LYS A 76 -0.89 3.73 4.54
N LEU A 77 -1.34 2.48 4.46
CA LEU A 77 -2.38 2.02 3.56
C LEU A 77 -3.67 1.83 4.36
N THR A 78 -4.63 2.72 4.13
CA THR A 78 -5.90 2.81 4.86
C THR A 78 -7.04 2.29 3.99
N PRO A 79 -7.92 1.40 4.49
CA PRO A 79 -9.13 1.01 3.77
C PRO A 79 -10.09 2.20 3.64
N PRO A 80 -11.08 2.17 2.73
CA PRO A 80 -12.07 3.23 2.68
C PRO A 80 -12.83 3.34 4.01
N GLY A 81 -13.10 4.59 4.41
CA GLY A 81 -13.94 4.89 5.57
C GLY A 81 -15.29 4.18 5.46
N THR A 82 -15.65 3.44 6.49
CA THR A 82 -16.84 2.57 6.58
C THR A 82 -18.12 3.37 6.80
N GLY A 83 -18.40 4.34 5.92
CA GLY A 83 -19.62 5.17 5.99
C GLY A 83 -20.89 4.50 5.45
N ARG A 84 -20.81 3.26 4.95
CA ARG A 84 -21.97 2.49 4.50
C ARG A 84 -21.83 1.04 4.91
N THR A 85 -22.77 0.57 5.74
CA THR A 85 -23.02 -0.83 6.04
C THR A 85 -23.28 -1.56 4.73
N LEU A 86 -22.23 -2.13 4.13
CA LEU A 86 -22.35 -2.93 2.92
C LEU A 86 -22.54 -4.38 3.34
N LEU A 87 -23.76 -4.86 3.12
CA LEU A 87 -24.18 -6.24 3.33
C LEU A 87 -23.17 -7.20 2.69
N ALA A 88 -22.66 -8.12 3.50
CA ALA A 88 -21.53 -9.02 3.23
C ALA A 88 -21.72 -9.97 2.02
N THR A 89 -22.83 -9.90 1.29
CA THR A 89 -23.22 -10.86 0.26
C THR A 89 -23.07 -10.35 -1.17
N SER A 90 -22.69 -9.08 -1.38
CA SER A 90 -22.58 -8.49 -2.73
C SER A 90 -21.30 -7.67 -2.91
N ILE A 91 -20.12 -8.25 -2.62
CA ILE A 91 -18.83 -7.56 -2.82
C ILE A 91 -18.08 -8.15 -4.02
N PRO A 92 -18.44 -7.81 -5.28
CA PRO A 92 -17.61 -8.08 -6.43
C PRO A 92 -16.86 -6.78 -6.83
N PHE A 93 -15.52 -6.81 -6.75
CA PHE A 93 -14.59 -5.96 -7.52
C PHE A 93 -14.54 -4.42 -7.29
N GLY A 94 -15.50 -3.78 -6.61
CA GLY A 94 -15.58 -2.32 -6.49
C GLY A 94 -14.62 -1.65 -5.50
N TYR A 95 -14.10 -2.39 -4.50
CA TYR A 95 -13.28 -1.83 -3.42
C TYR A 95 -11.81 -1.63 -3.78
N ALA A 96 -11.38 -2.14 -4.94
CA ALA A 96 -10.00 -2.00 -5.39
C ALA A 96 -9.62 -0.56 -5.77
N LYS A 97 -10.54 0.41 -5.78
CA LYS A 97 -10.18 1.82 -5.97
C LYS A 97 -10.27 2.65 -4.69
N SER A 98 -10.42 1.98 -3.55
CA SER A 98 -10.89 2.62 -2.33
C SER A 98 -9.84 2.67 -1.22
N PHE A 99 -8.70 1.99 -1.39
CA PHE A 99 -7.59 2.14 -0.45
C PHE A 99 -6.85 3.45 -0.73
N LYS A 100 -6.59 4.18 0.35
CA LYS A 100 -5.77 5.39 0.31
C LYS A 100 -4.38 5.04 0.81
N ILE A 101 -3.35 5.45 0.07
CA ILE A 101 -1.98 5.44 0.56
C ILE A 101 -1.53 6.87 0.85
N GLU A 102 -0.91 7.05 2.01
CA GLU A 102 -0.42 8.35 2.48
C GLU A 102 0.97 8.21 3.09
N ILE A 103 1.82 9.21 2.86
CA ILE A 103 3.07 9.37 3.60
C ILE A 103 2.72 9.95 4.97
N THR A 104 3.02 9.23 6.04
CA THR A 104 2.70 9.65 7.40
C THR A 104 3.87 10.33 8.09
N ASN A 105 5.11 9.98 7.73
CA ASN A 105 6.30 10.60 8.28
C ASN A 105 7.47 10.47 7.29
N ARG A 106 8.35 11.48 7.30
CA ARG A 106 9.67 11.46 6.63
C ARG A 106 10.72 11.83 7.66
N ALA A 107 11.72 10.97 7.83
CA ALA A 107 12.85 11.21 8.70
C ALA A 107 14.15 11.24 7.89
N LYS A 108 15.07 12.12 8.27
CA LYS A 108 16.46 12.06 7.82
C LYS A 108 17.27 11.31 8.87
N ASN A 109 17.98 10.28 8.44
CA ASN A 109 18.85 9.46 9.28
C ASN A 109 20.27 10.02 9.33
#